data_AF-A0A644UWS2-F1
#
_entry.id   AF-A0A644UWS2-F1
#
_cell.length_a   1.000
_cell.length_b   1.000
_cell.length_c   1.000
_cell.angle_alpha   90.00
_cell.angle_beta   90.00
_cell.angle_gamma   90.00
#
_symmetry.space_group_name_H-M   'P 1'
#
loop_
_entity.id
_entity.type
_entity.pdbx_description
1 polymer ?
#
loop_
_entity_poly.entity_id
_entity_poly.type
_entity_poly.pdbx_seq_one_letter_code
_entity_poly.pdbx_strand_id
1 'polypeptide(L)'
;MTTGEYKDFKGLKKENLRDNMTNLELALNMLAEATSTEFSKAEDPKGLDESRVVVKRGGNVAGEARKNIEKQLDRTILSKKNASNPKLLDE
;
A
#
# COMPACT_ATOMS: atom_id res chain seq x y z
N MET A 1 -9.02 3.01 -5.35
CA MET A 1 -8.49 1.78 -5.95
C MET A 1 -8.69 0.64 -4.97
N THR A 2 -9.45 -0.37 -5.36
CA THR A 2 -9.62 -1.63 -4.63
C THR A 2 -8.43 -2.55 -4.91
N THR A 3 -8.28 -3.60 -4.12
CA THR A 3 -7.25 -4.62 -4.36
C THR A 3 -7.39 -5.29 -5.73
N GLY A 4 -8.63 -5.48 -6.20
CA GLY A 4 -8.91 -6.06 -7.53
C GLY A 4 -8.43 -5.15 -8.66
N GLU A 5 -8.82 -3.87 -8.61
CA GLU A 5 -8.38 -2.87 -9.59
C GLU A 5 -6.86 -2.74 -9.64
N TYR A 6 -6.17 -2.91 -8.51
CA TYR A 6 -4.71 -2.83 -8.47
C TYR A 6 -4.03 -4.09 -9.03
N LYS A 7 -4.62 -5.26 -8.81
CA LYS A 7 -4.18 -6.50 -9.49
C LYS A 7 -4.35 -6.37 -11.00
N ASP A 8 -5.48 -5.87 -11.47
CA ASP A 8 -5.74 -5.64 -12.89
C ASP A 8 -4.75 -4.64 -13.48
N PHE A 9 -4.46 -3.55 -12.75
CA PHE A 9 -3.45 -2.55 -13.15
C PHE A 9 -2.06 -3.15 -13.36
N LYS A 10 -1.66 -4.11 -12.52
CA LYS A 10 -0.39 -4.86 -12.63
C LYS A 10 -0.47 -6.09 -13.55
N GLY A 11 -1.63 -6.37 -14.14
CA GLY A 11 -1.85 -7.53 -15.02
C GLY A 11 -1.85 -8.86 -14.29
N LEU A 12 -2.17 -8.87 -12.99
CA LEU A 12 -2.18 -10.06 -12.14
C LEU A 12 -3.57 -10.70 -12.14
N LYS A 13 -3.63 -12.03 -12.23
CA LYS A 13 -4.87 -12.81 -12.13
C LYS A 13 -4.97 -13.50 -10.77
N LYS A 14 -4.00 -14.36 -10.47
CA LYS A 14 -3.97 -15.20 -9.25
C LYS A 14 -2.75 -14.92 -8.37
N GLU A 15 -1.79 -14.18 -8.90
CA GLU A 15 -0.53 -13.86 -8.27
C GLU A 15 -0.75 -13.00 -7.00
N ASN A 16 0.19 -13.17 -6.06
CA ASN A 16 0.22 -12.36 -4.86
C ASN A 16 0.65 -10.93 -5.23
N LEU A 17 -0.11 -9.95 -4.77
CA LEU A 17 0.17 -8.56 -5.08
C LEU A 17 1.48 -8.07 -4.46
N ARG A 18 1.80 -8.50 -3.22
CA ARG A 18 3.00 -8.09 -2.48
C ARG A 18 4.28 -8.51 -3.20
N ASP A 19 4.30 -9.72 -3.76
CA ASP A 19 5.44 -10.24 -4.53
C ASP A 19 5.64 -9.53 -5.88
N ASN A 20 4.67 -8.70 -6.28
CA ASN A 20 4.65 -7.96 -7.52
C ASN A 20 4.66 -6.44 -7.29
N MET A 21 4.97 -6.00 -6.07
CA MET A 21 5.16 -4.59 -5.71
C MET A 21 6.64 -4.18 -5.81
N THR A 22 6.89 -2.93 -6.17
CA THR A 22 8.21 -2.30 -6.07
C THR A 22 8.58 -2.02 -4.62
N ASN A 23 9.85 -1.70 -4.34
CA ASN A 23 10.30 -1.36 -2.99
C ASN A 23 9.52 -0.21 -2.32
N LEU A 24 9.21 0.86 -3.06
CA LEU A 24 8.43 1.97 -2.51
C LEU A 24 6.98 1.56 -2.24
N GLU A 25 6.38 0.76 -3.12
CA GLU A 25 5.03 0.21 -2.91
C GLU A 25 4.99 -0.69 -1.66
N LEU A 26 6.00 -1.56 -1.48
CA LEU A 26 6.16 -2.40 -0.30
C LEU A 26 6.37 -1.61 0.98
N ALA A 27 7.26 -0.62 0.97
CA ALA A 27 7.56 0.22 2.12
C ALA A 27 6.31 0.99 2.59
N LEU A 28 5.51 1.52 1.65
CA LEU A 28 4.28 2.23 1.99
C LEU A 28 3.19 1.28 2.49
N ASN A 29 3.09 0.08 1.94
CA ASN A 29 2.17 -0.94 2.46
C ASN A 29 2.54 -1.31 3.91
N MET A 30 3.83 -1.51 4.18
CA MET A 30 4.33 -1.77 5.52
C MET A 30 4.08 -0.58 6.47
N LEU A 31 4.23 0.65 6.00
CA LEU A 31 3.88 1.84 6.78
C LEU A 31 2.40 1.87 7.14
N ALA A 32 1.50 1.55 6.20
CA ALA A 32 0.07 1.47 6.47
C ALA A 32 -0.26 0.40 7.53
N GLU A 33 0.39 -0.76 7.45
CA GLU A 33 0.21 -1.88 8.38
C GLU A 33 0.72 -1.53 9.79
N ALA A 34 1.93 -0.99 9.89
CA ALA A 34 2.54 -0.61 11.15
C ALA A 34 1.74 0.51 11.84
N THR A 35 1.37 1.56 11.11
CA THR A 35 0.58 2.68 11.67
C THR A 35 -0.81 2.25 12.11
N SER A 36 -1.51 1.43 11.33
CA SER A 36 -2.81 0.88 11.72
C SER A 36 -2.72 0.00 12.97
N THR A 37 -1.62 -0.74 13.11
CA THR A 37 -1.35 -1.58 14.28
C THR A 37 -1.11 -0.73 15.52
N GLU A 38 -0.26 0.30 15.43
CA GLU A 38 0.00 1.20 16.55
C GLU A 38 -1.24 1.99 16.97
N PHE A 39 -2.06 2.44 16.01
CA PHE A 39 -3.34 3.08 16.34
C PHE A 39 -4.32 2.11 16.99
N SER A 40 -4.39 0.87 16.52
CA SER A 40 -5.24 -0.17 17.13
C SER A 40 -4.82 -0.46 18.58
N LYS A 41 -3.51 -0.51 18.86
CA LYS A 41 -3.00 -0.68 20.22
C LYS A 41 -3.31 0.52 21.13
N ALA A 42 -3.21 1.73 20.60
CA ALA A 42 -3.42 2.95 21.36
C ALA A 42 -4.90 3.19 21.70
N GLU A 43 -5.81 2.83 20.79
CA GLU A 43 -7.24 3.13 20.92
C GLU A 43 -8.10 1.94 21.35
N ASP A 44 -7.57 0.71 21.26
CA ASP A 44 -8.25 -0.54 21.65
C ASP A 44 -9.70 -0.63 21.11
N PRO A 45 -9.89 -0.50 19.77
CA PRO A 45 -11.21 -0.41 19.17
C PRO A 45 -12.03 -1.68 19.42
N LYS A 46 -13.33 -1.50 19.69
CA LYS A 46 -14.27 -2.59 19.94
C LYS A 46 -15.08 -2.91 18.69
N GLY A 47 -14.95 -4.15 18.25
CA GLY A 47 -15.69 -4.66 17.10
C GLY A 47 -15.20 -4.11 15.76
N LEU A 48 -15.98 -4.40 14.71
CA LEU A 48 -15.57 -4.17 13.32
C LEU A 48 -15.67 -2.70 12.90
N ASP A 49 -16.66 -1.96 13.41
CA ASP A 49 -16.89 -0.58 12.98
C ASP A 49 -15.81 0.37 13.48
N GLU A 50 -15.42 0.25 14.75
CA GLU A 50 -14.32 1.04 15.32
C GLU A 50 -12.97 0.66 14.68
N SER A 51 -12.71 -0.65 14.52
CA SER A 51 -11.50 -1.13 13.86
C SER A 51 -11.37 -0.61 12.42
N ARG A 52 -12.50 -0.49 11.70
CA ARG A 52 -12.52 0.08 10.35
C ARG A 52 -12.09 1.54 10.33
N VAL A 53 -12.48 2.33 11.34
CA VAL A 53 -12.07 3.74 11.44
C VAL A 53 -10.57 3.85 11.73
N VAL A 54 -10.06 3.03 12.65
CA VAL A 54 -8.63 2.98 13.00
C VAL A 54 -7.77 2.61 11.79
N VAL A 55 -8.11 1.52 11.09
CA VAL A 55 -7.36 1.05 9.92
C VAL A 55 -7.41 2.06 8.77
N LYS A 56 -8.55 2.74 8.56
CA LYS A 56 -8.63 3.83 7.57
C LYS A 56 -7.65 4.97 7.90
N ARG A 57 -7.51 5.34 9.18
CA ARG A 57 -6.57 6.38 9.59
C ARG A 57 -5.12 5.94 9.40
N GLY A 58 -4.76 4.70 9.76
CA GLY A 58 -3.41 4.18 9.49
C GLY A 58 -3.09 4.14 7.98
N GLY A 59 -4.04 3.65 7.17
CA GLY A 59 -3.93 3.68 5.71
C GLY A 59 -3.77 5.10 5.12
N ASN A 60 -4.43 6.10 5.71
CA ASN A 60 -4.30 7.49 5.29
C ASN A 60 -2.87 8.02 5.48
N VAL A 61 -2.16 7.63 6.55
CA VAL A 61 -0.77 8.04 6.79
C VAL A 61 0.14 7.62 5.62
N ALA A 62 0.03 6.35 5.20
CA ALA A 62 0.76 5.87 4.03
C ALA A 62 0.31 6.56 2.73
N GLY A 63 -0.99 6.86 2.61
CA GLY A 63 -1.54 7.61 1.48
C GLY A 63 -1.00 9.03 1.37
N GLU A 64 -0.78 9.72 2.48
CA GLU A 64 -0.15 11.04 2.54
C GLU A 64 1.33 10.97 2.21
N ALA A 65 2.05 10.00 2.79
CA ALA A 65 3.46 9.76 2.48
C ALA A 65 3.66 9.51 0.97
N ARG A 66 2.81 8.67 0.37
CA ARG A 66 2.78 8.46 -1.09
C ARG A 66 2.65 9.77 -1.85
N LYS A 67 1.61 10.56 -1.56
CA LYS A 67 1.34 11.83 -2.26
C LYS A 67 2.51 12.80 -2.13
N ASN A 68 3.15 12.85 -0.97
CA ASN A 68 4.31 13.71 -0.73
C ASN A 68 5.50 13.27 -1.58
N ILE A 69 5.81 11.97 -1.60
CA ILE A 69 6.88 11.40 -2.43
C ILE A 69 6.61 11.66 -3.92
N GLU A 70 5.40 11.35 -4.40
CA GLU A 70 5.03 11.56 -5.81
C GLU A 70 5.15 13.03 -6.23
N LYS A 71 4.77 13.96 -5.34
CA LYS A 71 4.93 15.40 -5.57
C LYS A 71 6.38 15.82 -5.69
N GLN A 72 7.29 15.26 -4.87
CA GLN A 72 8.71 15.61 -4.93
C GLN A 72 9.42 14.97 -6.12
N LEU A 73 8.98 13.80 -6.57
CA LEU A 73 9.55 13.09 -7.72
C LEU A 73 8.97 13.52 -9.08
N ASP A 74 7.88 14.29 -9.08
CA ASP A 74 7.09 14.64 -10.27
C ASP A 74 6.68 13.41 -11.13
N ARG A 75 6.45 12.29 -10.45
CA ARG A 75 5.98 11.04 -11.07
C ARG A 75 5.25 10.16 -10.07
N THR A 76 4.39 9.28 -10.56
CA THR A 76 3.75 8.28 -9.70
C THR A 76 4.74 7.21 -9.27
N ILE A 77 4.59 6.74 -8.03
CA ILE A 77 5.31 5.57 -7.54
C ILE A 77 4.64 4.25 -7.97
N LEU A 78 3.36 4.33 -8.35
CA LEU A 78 2.59 3.15 -8.74
C LEU A 78 3.05 2.69 -10.10
N SER A 79 3.33 1.39 -10.19
CA SER A 79 3.91 0.82 -11.38
C SER A 79 3.18 -0.42 -11.85
N LYS A 80 3.03 -0.55 -13.17
CA LYS A 80 2.57 -1.78 -13.81
C LYS A 80 3.62 -2.90 -13.79
N LYS A 81 4.85 -2.59 -13.37
CA LYS A 81 5.95 -3.55 -13.19
C LYS A 81 5.53 -4.63 -12.19
N ASN A 82 5.91 -5.87 -12.47
CA ASN A 82 5.57 -7.08 -11.71
C ASN A 82 6.72 -8.10 -11.80
N ALA A 83 6.63 -9.23 -11.08
CA ALA A 83 7.68 -10.23 -10.96
C ALA A 83 8.05 -10.94 -12.27
N SER A 84 7.20 -10.89 -13.30
CA SER A 84 7.54 -11.41 -14.63
C SER A 84 8.56 -10.54 -15.38
N ASN A 85 8.87 -9.34 -14.87
CA ASN A 85 9.95 -8.50 -15.41
C ASN A 85 10.89 -8.01 -14.28
N PRO A 86 11.76 -8.90 -13.76
CA PRO A 86 12.53 -8.67 -12.52
C PRO A 86 13.46 -7.46 -12.57
N LYS A 87 14.04 -7.16 -13.74
CA LYS A 87 14.90 -5.98 -13.95
C LYS A 87 14.21 -4.66 -13.62
N LEU A 88 12.89 -4.67 -13.55
CA LEU A 88 12.09 -3.50 -13.28
C LEU A 88 11.57 -3.42 -11.84
N LEU A 89 11.59 -4.50 -11.06
CA LEU A 89 11.09 -4.44 -9.67
C LEU A 89 11.99 -3.57 -8.77
N ASP A 90 13.29 -3.55 -9.06
CA ASP A 90 14.31 -2.86 -8.26
C ASP A 90 15.32 -2.03 -9.10
N GLU A 91 14.92 -1.56 -10.29
CA GLU A 91 15.53 -0.38 -10.96
C GLU A 91 14.59 0.84 -10.89
#